data_AF-A0A957PSQ2-F1
#
_entry.id   AF-A0A957PSQ2-F1
#
_cell.length_a   1.000
_cell.length_b   1.000
_cell.length_c   1.000
_cell.angle_alpha   90.00
_cell.angle_beta   90.00
_cell.angle_gamma   90.00
#
_symmetry.space_group_name_H-M   'P 1'
#
loop_
_entity.id
_entity.type
_entity.pdbx_description
1 polymer ?
#
loop_
_entity_poly.entity_id
_entity_poly.type
_entity_poly.pdbx_seq_one_letter_code
_entity_poly.pdbx_strand_id
1 'polypeptide(L)'
;DMAGGHCEGMAVLSLMMYTGQISASDFGGSQASDLDLNDETLQREIAYWWATQAVDPTSSSIVTGTPMEILETIRQMDVNGETYTIGIYNDRGEGHAITPFGVEDKGDGLYAILVYDNNYPGETRELFIDSRDNSWTYETSINPQVDSDVWSGNADTGTLDLTPTSARLETQFCPFCEGGYTSVGKLAAPGEILNQIFLDGKGHILIEDDNGNRLGYVDGQIVNEIPGASYSKYRMLASGETPEPIYMVPANLDLTITIDGSELTEETLTDLVLIGPGYSIGVEYIYLSPGQVDIAYFYPADEMIAYETTSDESPSIIFGVENPDADYYFEVYGVDMVGGGIITAWLDSAAGDLLINTEKLNGEGFFNFYLTRITDDLEEEFYAEDISLTEGALVYVNYAEWSDANPDGLYFGVDLNGDGEIDEEYVVDDAQ
;
A
#
# COMPACT_ATOMS: atom_id res chain seq x y z
N ASP A 1 10.83 -12.05 3.12
CA ASP A 1 11.83 -11.92 4.18
C ASP A 1 11.23 -11.06 5.27
N MET A 2 11.25 -11.51 6.53
CA MET A 2 10.64 -10.82 7.69
C MET A 2 11.71 -9.98 8.40
N ALA A 3 12.42 -9.13 7.66
CA ALA A 3 13.61 -8.42 8.18
C ALA A 3 13.28 -7.09 8.91
N GLY A 4 12.03 -6.63 8.86
CA GLY A 4 11.51 -5.42 9.51
C GLY A 4 9.99 -5.38 9.56
N GLY A 5 9.41 -4.43 10.32
CA GLY A 5 7.96 -4.13 10.28
C GLY A 5 7.00 -5.07 11.03
N HIS A 6 7.46 -6.20 11.54
CA HIS A 6 6.68 -7.21 12.27
C HIS A 6 6.15 -6.80 13.66
N CYS A 7 6.47 -5.60 14.15
CA CYS A 7 6.13 -5.15 15.50
C CYS A 7 4.61 -5.20 15.75
N GLU A 8 3.81 -4.77 14.76
CA GLU A 8 2.35 -4.87 14.83
C GLU A 8 1.89 -6.33 15.01
N GLY A 9 2.31 -7.22 14.10
CA GLY A 9 1.90 -8.63 14.15
C GLY A 9 2.31 -9.32 15.45
N MET A 10 3.51 -9.01 15.96
CA MET A 10 4.00 -9.55 17.24
C MET A 10 3.24 -8.98 18.45
N ALA A 11 2.94 -7.68 18.46
CA ALA A 11 2.16 -7.06 19.53
C ALA A 11 0.77 -7.68 19.62
N VAL A 12 0.08 -7.77 18.48
CA VAL A 12 -1.25 -8.39 18.40
C VAL A 12 -1.19 -9.85 18.84
N LEU A 13 -0.30 -10.66 18.28
CA LEU A 13 -0.20 -12.07 18.62
C LEU A 13 0.12 -12.29 20.11
N SER A 14 0.97 -11.45 20.71
CA SER A 14 1.24 -11.50 22.15
C SER A 14 0.01 -11.19 23.01
N LEU A 15 -0.83 -10.23 22.58
CA LEU A 15 -2.09 -9.90 23.23
C LEU A 15 -3.11 -11.04 23.09
N MET A 16 -3.19 -11.68 21.92
CA MET A 16 -4.04 -12.85 21.69
C MET A 16 -3.62 -14.03 22.58
N MET A 17 -2.32 -14.23 22.81
CA MET A 17 -1.82 -15.23 23.75
C MET A 17 -2.15 -14.88 25.21
N TYR A 18 -1.97 -13.61 25.59
CA TYR A 18 -2.27 -13.14 26.95
C TYR A 18 -3.76 -13.28 27.30
N THR A 19 -4.64 -13.00 26.34
CA THR A 19 -6.11 -13.14 26.49
C THR A 19 -6.59 -14.58 26.31
N GLY A 20 -5.70 -15.52 25.98
CA GLY A 20 -6.02 -16.94 25.82
C GLY A 20 -6.78 -17.29 24.55
N GLN A 21 -6.78 -16.40 23.55
CA GLN A 21 -7.42 -16.62 22.25
C GLN A 21 -6.56 -17.51 21.33
N ILE A 22 -5.24 -17.43 21.46
CA ILE A 22 -4.26 -18.25 20.75
C ILE A 22 -3.31 -18.88 21.78
N SER A 23 -2.88 -20.13 21.57
CA SER A 23 -1.94 -20.78 22.47
C SER A 23 -0.50 -20.69 21.93
N ALA A 24 0.45 -20.29 22.78
CA ALA A 24 1.88 -20.34 22.42
C ALA A 24 2.35 -21.76 22.05
N SER A 25 1.67 -22.80 22.56
CA SER A 25 1.96 -24.19 22.23
C SER A 25 1.71 -24.53 20.76
N ASP A 26 0.86 -23.78 20.08
CA ASP A 26 0.54 -23.98 18.66
C ASP A 26 1.77 -23.65 17.79
N PHE A 27 2.72 -22.88 18.33
CA PHE A 27 3.99 -22.50 17.72
C PHE A 27 5.20 -23.09 18.47
N GLY A 28 4.98 -24.11 19.30
CA GLY A 28 6.06 -24.86 19.96
C GLY A 28 6.65 -24.24 21.24
N GLY A 29 6.12 -23.12 21.74
CA GLY A 29 6.57 -22.49 22.99
C GLY A 29 5.60 -22.68 24.17
N SER A 30 6.02 -22.19 25.34
CA SER A 30 5.16 -22.15 26.54
C SER A 30 4.57 -20.77 26.84
N GLN A 31 5.21 -19.73 26.31
CA GLN A 31 4.82 -18.31 26.38
C GLN A 31 5.38 -17.58 25.14
N ALA A 32 4.85 -16.39 24.84
CA ALA A 32 5.22 -15.62 23.63
C ALA A 32 6.74 -15.38 23.49
N SER A 33 7.43 -15.13 24.60
CA SER A 33 8.88 -14.87 24.60
C SER A 33 9.75 -16.09 24.31
N ASP A 34 9.19 -17.31 24.32
CA ASP A 34 9.92 -18.56 24.07
C ASP A 34 9.91 -18.97 22.59
N LEU A 35 9.15 -18.25 21.76
CA LEU A 35 8.87 -18.65 20.39
C LEU A 35 10.08 -18.42 19.46
N ASP A 36 10.31 -19.39 18.56
CA ASP A 36 11.35 -19.28 17.54
C ASP A 36 10.84 -18.49 16.34
N LEU A 37 11.37 -17.29 16.14
CA LEU A 37 11.00 -16.41 15.02
C LEU A 37 11.34 -16.98 13.63
N ASN A 38 12.11 -18.07 13.56
CA ASN A 38 12.38 -18.79 12.30
C ASN A 38 11.31 -19.84 11.98
N ASP A 39 10.35 -20.09 12.88
CA ASP A 39 9.24 -21.01 12.60
C ASP A 39 8.30 -20.41 11.54
N GLU A 40 8.15 -21.11 10.42
CA GLU A 40 7.33 -20.64 9.29
C GLU A 40 5.84 -20.47 9.66
N THR A 41 5.33 -21.32 10.56
CA THR A 41 3.93 -21.23 11.00
C THR A 41 3.71 -19.96 11.81
N LEU A 42 4.64 -19.64 12.71
CA LEU A 42 4.66 -18.41 13.47
C LEU A 42 4.82 -17.19 12.57
N GLN A 43 5.75 -17.23 11.61
CA GLN A 43 5.96 -16.11 10.68
C GLN A 43 4.68 -15.83 9.88
N ARG A 44 3.98 -16.86 9.41
CA ARG A 44 2.70 -16.70 8.71
C ARG A 44 1.63 -16.08 9.61
N GLU A 45 1.57 -16.47 10.88
CA GLU A 45 0.62 -15.89 11.84
C GLU A 45 0.95 -14.41 12.14
N ILE A 46 2.23 -14.09 12.33
CA ILE A 46 2.70 -12.70 12.51
C ILE A 46 2.34 -11.86 11.28
N ALA A 47 2.59 -12.38 10.07
CA ALA A 47 2.25 -11.71 8.82
C ALA A 47 0.74 -11.49 8.68
N TYR A 48 -0.07 -12.47 9.04
CA TYR A 48 -1.54 -12.35 9.06
C TYR A 48 -1.98 -11.18 9.97
N TRP A 49 -1.52 -11.16 11.23
CA TRP A 49 -1.89 -10.09 12.16
C TRP A 49 -1.32 -8.73 11.74
N TRP A 50 -0.12 -8.69 11.18
CA TRP A 50 0.47 -7.48 10.62
C TRP A 50 -0.39 -6.91 9.49
N ALA A 51 -0.87 -7.75 8.57
CA ALA A 51 -1.69 -7.32 7.44
C ALA A 51 -3.01 -6.69 7.88
N THR A 52 -3.58 -7.13 9.01
CA THR A 52 -4.85 -6.56 9.51
C THR A 52 -4.80 -5.06 9.74
N GLN A 53 -3.64 -4.44 10.02
CA GLN A 53 -3.57 -2.99 10.25
C GLN A 53 -3.93 -2.15 9.00
N ALA A 54 -3.83 -2.75 7.81
CA ALA A 54 -4.03 -2.10 6.53
C ALA A 54 -5.42 -2.35 5.92
N VAL A 55 -6.25 -3.18 6.56
CA VAL A 55 -7.55 -3.60 6.01
C VAL A 55 -8.69 -3.37 6.98
N ASP A 56 -9.87 -3.16 6.42
CA ASP A 56 -11.09 -3.00 7.20
C ASP A 56 -11.60 -4.34 7.75
N PRO A 57 -12.29 -4.33 8.91
CA PRO A 57 -12.67 -3.16 9.69
C PRO A 57 -11.58 -2.65 10.63
N THR A 58 -10.39 -3.25 10.65
CA THR A 58 -9.34 -2.88 11.61
C THR A 58 -8.83 -1.46 11.40
N SER A 59 -8.47 -1.09 10.16
CA SER A 59 -7.93 0.24 9.84
C SER A 59 -8.93 1.37 10.14
N SER A 60 -10.21 1.21 9.78
CA SER A 60 -11.27 2.19 10.10
C SER A 60 -11.70 2.20 11.57
N SER A 61 -11.32 1.20 12.37
CA SER A 61 -11.64 1.14 13.80
C SER A 61 -10.54 1.70 14.70
N ILE A 62 -9.46 2.25 14.13
CA ILE A 62 -8.39 2.87 14.91
C ILE A 62 -8.94 4.05 15.71
N VAL A 63 -8.70 4.03 17.02
CA VAL A 63 -9.08 5.10 17.94
C VAL A 63 -7.91 6.06 18.08
N THR A 64 -8.09 7.27 17.57
CA THR A 64 -7.15 8.38 17.74
C THR A 64 -7.60 9.30 18.88
N GLY A 65 -6.66 10.03 19.47
CA GLY A 65 -6.95 10.97 20.54
C GLY A 65 -5.71 11.58 21.15
N THR A 66 -5.90 12.52 22.06
CA THR A 66 -4.80 13.09 22.85
C THR A 66 -4.23 12.06 23.83
N PRO A 67 -2.98 12.22 24.33
CA PRO A 67 -2.37 11.28 25.27
C PRO A 67 -3.24 10.93 26.49
N MET A 68 -3.97 11.92 27.04
CA MET A 68 -4.91 11.70 28.13
C MET A 68 -6.16 10.91 27.73
N GLU A 69 -6.69 11.09 26.52
CA GLU A 69 -7.84 10.31 26.03
C GLU A 69 -7.45 8.84 25.77
N ILE A 70 -6.25 8.62 25.25
CA ILE A 70 -5.65 7.28 25.08
C ILE A 70 -5.48 6.61 26.45
N LEU A 71 -4.90 7.32 27.43
CA LEU A 71 -4.77 6.82 28.80
C LEU A 71 -6.12 6.42 29.40
N GLU A 72 -7.13 7.28 29.31
CA GLU A 72 -8.46 7.00 29.87
C GLU A 72 -9.17 5.83 29.17
N THR A 73 -8.89 5.60 27.89
CA THR A 73 -9.36 4.41 27.16
C THR A 73 -8.66 3.15 27.65
N ILE A 74 -7.33 3.18 27.80
CA ILE A 74 -6.55 2.05 28.34
C ILE A 74 -6.96 1.70 29.78
N ARG A 75 -7.32 2.68 30.61
CA ARG A 75 -7.83 2.42 31.98
C ARG A 75 -9.16 1.65 32.01
N GLN A 76 -9.88 1.62 30.90
CA GLN A 76 -11.14 0.88 30.74
C GLN A 76 -10.96 -0.49 30.10
N MET A 77 -9.74 -0.85 29.67
CA MET A 77 -9.41 -2.15 29.08
C MET A 77 -9.72 -3.30 30.05
N ASP A 78 -10.36 -4.35 29.54
CA ASP A 78 -10.68 -5.56 30.28
C ASP A 78 -10.27 -6.77 29.43
N VAL A 79 -9.48 -7.67 30.00
CA VAL A 79 -9.06 -8.92 29.35
C VAL A 79 -10.24 -9.84 29.01
N ASN A 80 -11.39 -9.66 29.67
CA ASN A 80 -12.65 -10.35 29.36
C ASN A 80 -13.59 -9.51 28.48
N GLY A 81 -13.18 -8.31 28.11
CA GLY A 81 -13.90 -7.35 27.29
C GLY A 81 -13.06 -6.90 26.09
N GLU A 82 -13.07 -5.60 25.81
CA GLU A 82 -12.25 -5.03 24.74
C GLU A 82 -10.80 -4.82 25.21
N THR A 83 -9.87 -5.16 24.33
CA THR A 83 -8.43 -4.94 24.53
C THR A 83 -7.85 -4.19 23.33
N TYR A 84 -6.67 -3.60 23.51
CA TYR A 84 -6.07 -2.74 22.49
C TYR A 84 -4.58 -3.00 22.36
N THR A 85 -4.04 -2.83 21.14
CA THR A 85 -2.63 -2.52 20.92
C THR A 85 -2.45 -1.00 20.82
N ILE A 86 -1.34 -0.47 21.32
CA ILE A 86 -1.00 0.96 21.20
C ILE A 86 -0.03 1.14 20.03
N GLY A 87 -0.36 2.02 19.09
CA GLY A 87 0.60 2.55 18.14
C GLY A 87 1.25 3.81 18.69
N ILE A 88 2.58 3.90 18.56
CA ILE A 88 3.37 5.08 18.88
C ILE A 88 4.13 5.52 17.63
N TYR A 89 4.26 6.84 17.42
CA TYR A 89 4.95 7.38 16.25
C TYR A 89 5.92 8.49 16.66
N ASN A 90 7.09 8.57 16.01
CA ASN A 90 8.00 9.70 16.22
C ASN A 90 7.76 10.84 15.23
N ASP A 91 8.52 11.92 15.37
CA ASP A 91 8.46 13.11 14.52
C ASP A 91 8.96 12.86 13.07
N ARG A 92 9.65 11.74 12.84
CA ARG A 92 10.10 11.27 11.52
C ARG A 92 9.08 10.33 10.84
N GLY A 93 7.95 10.07 11.50
CA GLY A 93 6.89 9.20 11.00
C GLY A 93 7.13 7.70 11.22
N GLU A 94 8.24 7.31 11.86
CA GLU A 94 8.49 5.91 12.21
C GLU A 94 7.43 5.46 13.23
N GLY A 95 6.91 4.24 13.05
CA GLY A 95 5.85 3.69 13.89
C GLY A 95 6.32 2.48 14.70
N HIS A 96 5.73 2.26 15.87
CA HIS A 96 5.93 1.04 16.65
C HIS A 96 4.63 0.62 17.32
N ALA A 97 4.49 -0.68 17.56
CA ALA A 97 3.31 -1.26 18.19
C ALA A 97 3.69 -1.98 19.49
N ILE A 98 3.02 -1.61 20.57
CA ILE A 98 3.25 -2.13 21.92
C ILE A 98 1.94 -2.57 22.57
N THR A 99 2.03 -3.51 23.52
CA THR A 99 0.83 -4.10 24.14
C THR A 99 0.68 -3.64 25.59
N PRO A 100 -0.33 -2.82 25.93
CA PRO A 100 -0.59 -2.42 27.30
C PRO A 100 -1.15 -3.56 28.14
N PHE A 101 -0.73 -3.62 29.41
CA PHE A 101 -1.25 -4.58 30.38
C PHE A 101 -1.56 -3.97 31.75
N GLY A 102 -1.27 -2.69 31.97
CA GLY A 102 -1.57 -2.01 33.22
C GLY A 102 -1.33 -0.51 33.19
N VAL A 103 -1.77 0.18 34.22
CA VAL A 103 -1.55 1.62 34.42
C VAL A 103 -1.17 1.87 35.87
N GLU A 104 -0.10 2.62 36.08
CA GLU A 104 0.34 3.11 37.38
C GLU A 104 0.22 4.64 37.47
N ASP A 105 -0.42 5.13 38.53
CA ASP A 105 -0.36 6.55 38.89
C ASP A 105 0.95 6.81 39.66
N LYS A 106 1.87 7.54 39.03
CA LYS A 106 3.19 7.87 39.61
C LYS A 106 3.11 9.13 40.49
N GLY A 107 1.93 9.76 40.61
CA GLY A 107 1.71 10.99 41.35
C GLY A 107 2.00 12.25 40.53
N ASP A 108 1.56 13.41 41.04
CA ASP A 108 1.81 14.74 40.46
C ASP A 108 1.42 14.89 38.97
N GLY A 109 0.41 14.14 38.54
CA GLY A 109 -0.12 14.17 37.18
C GLY A 109 0.66 13.30 36.18
N LEU A 110 1.62 12.50 36.63
CA LEU A 110 2.36 11.55 35.80
C LEU A 110 1.78 10.14 35.93
N TYR A 111 1.51 9.51 34.79
CA TYR A 111 1.04 8.12 34.70
C TYR A 111 2.03 7.29 33.89
N ALA A 112 2.17 6.01 34.23
CA ALA A 112 2.89 5.04 33.41
C ALA A 112 1.92 3.97 32.92
N ILE A 113 1.76 3.86 31.62
CA ILE A 113 1.14 2.70 30.99
C ILE A 113 2.22 1.61 30.93
N LEU A 114 1.96 0.49 31.60
CA LEU A 114 2.84 -0.67 31.59
C LEU A 114 2.60 -1.45 30.30
N VAL A 115 3.65 -1.66 29.51
CA VAL A 115 3.57 -2.26 28.18
C VAL A 115 4.57 -3.39 28.02
N TYR A 116 4.14 -4.41 27.26
CA TYR A 116 5.03 -5.38 26.64
C TYR A 116 5.49 -4.81 25.30
N ASP A 117 6.81 -4.80 25.10
CA ASP A 117 7.46 -4.41 23.86
C ASP A 117 8.16 -5.65 23.28
N ASN A 118 7.84 -5.98 22.03
CA ASN A 118 8.41 -7.13 21.33
C ASN A 118 9.92 -6.98 21.07
N ASN A 119 10.47 -5.77 21.12
CA ASN A 119 11.91 -5.52 21.08
C ASN A 119 12.62 -5.83 22.42
N TYR A 120 11.87 -5.96 23.52
CA TYR A 120 12.38 -6.26 24.87
C TYR A 120 11.63 -7.43 25.53
N PRO A 121 11.73 -8.66 24.99
CA PRO A 121 10.98 -9.80 25.51
C PRO A 121 11.29 -10.07 27.00
N GLY A 122 10.24 -10.22 27.80
CA GLY A 122 10.36 -10.53 29.24
C GLY A 122 10.62 -9.33 30.15
N GLU A 123 10.69 -8.11 29.59
CA GLU A 123 10.84 -6.88 30.36
C GLU A 123 9.52 -6.09 30.41
N THR A 124 9.22 -5.50 31.57
CA THR A 124 8.15 -4.50 31.68
C THR A 124 8.70 -3.15 31.25
N ARG A 125 8.04 -2.52 30.28
CA ARG A 125 8.36 -1.18 29.80
C ARG A 125 7.27 -0.20 30.23
N GLU A 126 7.61 1.09 30.24
CA GLU A 126 6.71 2.16 30.71
C GLU A 126 6.57 3.24 29.62
N LEU A 127 5.34 3.42 29.13
CA LEU A 127 4.95 4.59 28.35
C LEU A 127 4.42 5.65 29.32
N PHE A 128 5.14 6.76 29.44
CA PHE A 128 4.76 7.83 30.36
C PHE A 128 3.76 8.77 29.70
N ILE A 129 2.71 9.12 30.44
CA ILE A 129 1.71 10.14 30.07
C ILE A 129 1.74 11.23 31.14
N ASP A 130 1.95 12.48 30.74
CA ASP A 130 1.92 13.65 31.61
C ASP A 130 0.62 14.44 31.39
N SER A 131 -0.25 14.42 32.39
CA SER A 131 -1.53 15.14 32.35
C SER A 131 -1.41 16.66 32.46
N ARG A 132 -0.24 17.19 32.83
CA ARG A 132 -0.04 18.63 33.07
C ARG A 132 0.07 19.40 31.77
N ASP A 133 0.64 18.77 30.75
CA ASP A 133 0.79 19.31 29.40
C ASP A 133 0.21 18.38 28.32
N ASN A 134 -0.44 17.28 28.72
CA ASN A 134 -1.04 16.29 27.82
C ASN A 134 -0.02 15.74 26.82
N SER A 135 1.13 15.31 27.35
CA SER A 135 2.26 14.78 26.60
C SER A 135 2.54 13.31 26.91
N TRP A 136 3.34 12.67 26.07
CA TRP A 136 3.84 11.33 26.28
C TRP A 136 5.32 11.21 25.95
N THR A 137 5.98 10.26 26.60
CA THR A 137 7.36 9.87 26.29
C THR A 137 7.55 8.38 26.40
N TYR A 138 8.33 7.79 25.49
CA TYR A 138 8.71 6.40 25.52
C TYR A 138 10.17 6.24 25.10
N GLU A 139 10.92 5.46 25.86
CA GLU A 139 12.29 5.09 25.49
C GLU A 139 12.23 3.92 24.52
N THR A 140 12.44 4.19 23.23
CA THR A 140 12.63 3.16 22.22
C THR A 140 14.12 2.87 22.11
N SER A 141 14.50 1.61 22.09
CA SER A 141 15.77 1.28 21.46
C SER A 141 15.56 0.04 20.63
N ILE A 142 16.00 0.14 19.38
CA ILE A 142 15.82 -0.89 18.35
C ILE A 142 16.71 -2.10 18.68
N ASN A 143 17.71 -1.92 19.54
CA ASN A 143 18.62 -2.94 20.00
C ASN A 143 19.22 -2.52 21.36
N PRO A 144 19.18 -3.37 22.41
CA PRO A 144 19.80 -3.08 23.71
C PRO A 144 21.30 -2.70 23.67
N GLN A 145 21.98 -2.87 22.53
CA GLN A 145 23.36 -2.48 22.27
C GLN A 145 23.53 -1.12 21.55
N VAL A 146 22.45 -0.43 21.19
CA VAL A 146 22.43 0.89 20.55
C VAL A 146 21.90 1.92 21.55
N ASP A 147 22.42 3.15 21.49
CA ASP A 147 21.98 4.27 22.34
C ASP A 147 20.46 4.45 22.26
N SER A 148 19.82 4.75 23.39
CA SER A 148 18.36 4.88 23.43
C SER A 148 17.86 6.13 22.72
N ASP A 149 16.82 5.94 21.91
CA ASP A 149 16.04 7.01 21.31
C ASP A 149 14.81 7.26 22.18
N VAL A 150 14.43 8.52 22.34
CA VAL A 150 13.28 8.89 23.18
C VAL A 150 12.22 9.49 22.28
N TRP A 151 11.19 8.70 22.04
CA TRP A 151 10.03 9.15 21.29
C TRP A 151 9.11 9.94 22.21
N SER A 152 8.52 11.01 21.69
CA SER A 152 7.65 11.87 22.45
C SER A 152 6.63 12.58 21.57
N GLY A 153 5.56 13.04 22.18
CA GLY A 153 4.51 13.81 21.52
C GLY A 153 3.54 14.43 22.52
N ASN A 154 2.52 15.11 22.02
CA ASN A 154 1.49 15.75 22.83
C ASN A 154 0.12 15.77 22.13
N ALA A 155 -0.84 16.46 22.73
CA ALA A 155 -2.19 16.59 22.19
C ALA A 155 -2.25 17.09 20.73
N ASP A 156 -1.28 17.92 20.31
CA ASP A 156 -1.24 18.52 18.97
C ASP A 156 -0.50 17.64 17.97
N THR A 157 0.34 16.69 18.42
CA THR A 157 1.14 15.85 17.50
C THR A 157 0.34 14.70 16.90
N GLY A 158 -0.69 14.20 17.59
CA GLY A 158 -1.49 13.07 17.10
C GLY A 158 -0.70 11.77 16.93
N THR A 159 0.35 11.57 17.73
CA THR A 159 1.31 10.45 17.58
C THR A 159 1.05 9.24 18.48
N LEU A 160 -0.20 9.07 18.93
CA LEU A 160 -0.69 7.89 19.65
C LEU A 160 -2.02 7.45 19.06
N ASP A 161 -2.21 6.14 18.94
CA ASP A 161 -3.49 5.54 18.60
C ASP A 161 -3.69 4.20 19.31
N LEU A 162 -4.93 3.71 19.28
CA LEU A 162 -5.30 2.38 19.76
C LEU A 162 -5.97 1.58 18.65
N THR A 163 -5.60 0.32 18.48
CA THR A 163 -6.36 -0.60 17.63
C THR A 163 -7.13 -1.60 18.49
N PRO A 164 -8.47 -1.65 18.40
CA PRO A 164 -9.28 -2.60 19.13
C PRO A 164 -9.07 -4.03 18.65
N THR A 165 -8.92 -4.95 19.58
CA THR A 165 -8.79 -6.39 19.30
C THR A 165 -10.02 -6.94 18.61
N SER A 166 -11.22 -6.50 18.98
CA SER A 166 -12.46 -6.98 18.36
C SER A 166 -12.53 -6.78 16.85
N ALA A 167 -12.04 -5.64 16.34
CA ALA A 167 -12.05 -5.34 14.90
C ALA A 167 -11.15 -6.31 14.11
N ARG A 168 -10.01 -6.73 14.68
CA ARG A 168 -9.11 -7.71 14.06
C ARG A 168 -9.69 -9.11 14.01
N LEU A 169 -10.59 -9.43 14.94
CA LEU A 169 -11.25 -10.73 15.02
C LEU A 169 -12.48 -10.82 14.11
N GLU A 170 -12.98 -9.70 13.58
CA GLU A 170 -13.97 -9.73 12.51
C GLU A 170 -13.35 -10.25 11.22
N THR A 171 -14.20 -10.74 10.30
CA THR A 171 -13.74 -11.07 8.95
C THR A 171 -13.25 -9.79 8.29
N GLN A 172 -11.96 -9.76 7.95
CA GLN A 172 -11.38 -8.62 7.24
C GLN A 172 -11.97 -8.57 5.83
N PHE A 173 -12.24 -7.36 5.35
CA PHE A 173 -12.78 -7.14 4.02
C PHE A 173 -11.66 -7.19 2.98
N CYS A 174 -12.01 -7.67 1.78
CA CYS A 174 -11.14 -7.62 0.62
C CYS A 174 -11.51 -6.38 -0.19
N PRO A 175 -10.82 -5.24 -0.02
CA PRO A 175 -11.17 -4.01 -0.75
C PRO A 175 -10.88 -4.13 -2.26
N PHE A 176 -10.02 -5.07 -2.64
CA PHE A 176 -9.54 -5.28 -4.01
C PHE A 176 -10.22 -6.44 -4.76
N CYS A 177 -11.06 -7.26 -4.11
CA CYS A 177 -11.77 -8.34 -4.78
C CYS A 177 -12.93 -7.79 -5.64
N GLU A 178 -13.33 -8.51 -6.69
CA GLU A 178 -14.54 -8.18 -7.48
C GLU A 178 -15.78 -7.98 -6.56
N GLY A 179 -16.51 -6.90 -6.78
CA GLY A 179 -17.64 -6.48 -5.94
C GLY A 179 -17.25 -5.65 -4.71
N GLY A 180 -15.95 -5.46 -4.45
CA GLY A 180 -15.42 -4.59 -3.39
C GLY A 180 -15.91 -4.99 -2.00
N TYR A 181 -16.26 -3.99 -1.18
CA TYR A 181 -16.88 -4.14 0.14
C TYR A 181 -18.29 -4.79 0.07
N THR A 182 -18.40 -6.01 -0.46
CA THR A 182 -19.60 -6.83 -0.33
C THR A 182 -19.66 -7.36 1.10
N SER A 183 -20.26 -6.55 1.97
CA SER A 183 -20.50 -6.83 3.38
C SER A 183 -21.02 -8.27 3.58
N VAL A 184 -20.15 -9.15 4.06
CA VAL A 184 -20.57 -10.46 4.57
C VAL A 184 -21.23 -10.23 5.94
N GLY A 185 -22.51 -9.86 5.94
CA GLY A 185 -23.39 -10.17 7.08
C GLY A 185 -23.77 -9.07 8.08
N LYS A 186 -23.65 -7.77 7.79
CA LYS A 186 -24.31 -6.72 8.61
C LYS A 186 -25.06 -5.71 7.72
N LEU A 187 -26.25 -5.30 8.17
CA LEU A 187 -27.16 -4.30 7.56
C LEU A 187 -26.58 -2.87 7.47
N ALA A 188 -25.26 -2.71 7.37
CA ALA A 188 -24.65 -1.42 7.08
C ALA A 188 -24.93 -1.07 5.62
N ALA A 189 -25.12 0.22 5.33
CA ALA A 189 -25.10 0.70 3.94
C ALA A 189 -23.81 0.19 3.27
N PRO A 190 -23.82 -0.13 1.96
CA PRO A 190 -22.56 -0.41 1.29
C PRO A 190 -21.64 0.77 1.56
N GLY A 191 -20.46 0.47 2.12
CA GLY A 191 -19.42 1.46 2.29
C GLY A 191 -19.15 2.11 0.93
N GLU A 192 -18.68 3.35 0.95
CA GLU A 192 -18.12 3.95 -0.25
C GLU A 192 -17.04 3.00 -0.80
N ILE A 193 -17.11 2.70 -2.10
CA ILE A 193 -16.09 1.87 -2.76
C ILE A 193 -14.85 2.76 -2.90
N LEU A 194 -13.72 2.27 -2.44
CA LEU A 194 -12.47 3.02 -2.38
C LEU A 194 -11.42 2.31 -3.24
N ASN A 195 -10.57 3.09 -3.90
CA ASN A 195 -9.31 2.63 -4.46
C ASN A 195 -8.20 2.84 -3.43
N GLN A 196 -7.29 1.87 -3.37
CA GLN A 196 -6.02 1.95 -2.64
C GLN A 196 -4.94 2.49 -3.55
N ILE A 197 -4.13 3.42 -3.04
CA ILE A 197 -2.97 3.96 -3.73
C ILE A 197 -1.79 3.86 -2.79
N PHE A 198 -0.67 3.32 -3.27
CA PHE A 198 0.58 3.28 -2.53
C PHE A 198 1.77 3.55 -3.45
N LEU A 199 2.82 4.07 -2.83
CA LEU A 199 4.14 4.24 -3.42
C LEU A 199 5.08 3.25 -2.72
N ASP A 200 5.56 2.23 -3.43
CA ASP A 200 6.61 1.36 -2.91
C ASP A 200 7.97 1.91 -3.35
N GLY A 201 8.90 2.10 -2.41
CA GLY A 201 10.14 2.83 -2.63
C GLY A 201 10.23 4.13 -1.81
N LYS A 202 11.13 5.04 -2.22
CA LYS A 202 11.35 6.33 -1.54
C LYS A 202 10.72 7.47 -2.31
N GLY A 203 10.45 8.58 -1.62
CA GLY A 203 9.78 9.75 -2.17
C GLY A 203 8.43 9.95 -1.51
N HIS A 204 7.68 10.93 -1.99
CA HIS A 204 6.33 11.21 -1.51
C HIS A 204 5.37 11.37 -2.67
N ILE A 205 4.09 11.09 -2.43
CA ILE A 205 3.04 11.41 -3.39
C ILE A 205 2.09 12.50 -2.90
N LEU A 206 1.56 13.24 -3.87
CA LEU A 206 0.45 14.17 -3.69
C LEU A 206 -0.64 13.86 -4.72
N ILE A 207 -1.76 13.36 -4.23
CA ILE A 207 -2.96 13.03 -5.01
C ILE A 207 -3.87 14.26 -5.04
N GLU A 208 -4.34 14.65 -6.22
CA GLU A 208 -5.28 15.76 -6.43
C GLU A 208 -6.50 15.27 -7.23
N ASP A 209 -7.71 15.63 -6.78
CA ASP A 209 -8.96 15.41 -7.52
C ASP A 209 -9.27 16.57 -8.50
N ASP A 210 -10.24 16.39 -9.39
CA ASP A 210 -10.68 17.43 -10.35
C ASP A 210 -11.12 18.78 -9.73
N ASN A 211 -11.43 18.80 -8.43
CA ASN A 211 -11.80 20.01 -7.71
C ASN A 211 -10.60 20.73 -7.08
N GLY A 212 -9.39 20.16 -7.19
CA GLY A 212 -8.18 20.64 -6.55
C GLY A 212 -8.08 20.29 -5.07
N ASN A 213 -8.87 19.31 -4.58
CA ASN A 213 -8.69 18.79 -3.23
C ASN A 213 -7.51 17.81 -3.21
N ARG A 214 -6.72 17.84 -2.14
CA ARG A 214 -5.45 17.11 -2.06
C ARG A 214 -5.43 16.04 -0.99
N LEU A 215 -4.67 14.98 -1.23
CA LEU A 215 -4.32 13.94 -0.27
C LEU A 215 -2.85 13.55 -0.46
N GLY A 216 -2.04 13.58 0.60
CA GLY A 216 -0.61 13.28 0.52
C GLY A 216 0.26 14.37 1.15
N TYR A 217 1.55 14.36 0.85
CA TYR A 217 2.50 15.28 1.51
C TYR A 217 2.50 16.68 0.89
N VAL A 218 2.42 17.69 1.76
CA VAL A 218 2.62 19.10 1.46
C VAL A 218 3.49 19.70 2.56
N ASP A 219 4.67 20.22 2.21
CA ASP A 219 5.63 20.79 3.16
C ASP A 219 5.97 19.84 4.33
N GLY A 220 6.14 18.54 4.05
CA GLY A 220 6.48 17.51 5.04
C GLY A 220 5.31 17.11 5.96
N GLN A 221 4.08 17.54 5.67
CA GLN A 221 2.88 17.18 6.42
C GLN A 221 1.84 16.56 5.50
N ILE A 222 1.13 15.53 5.96
CA ILE A 222 0.03 14.95 5.19
C ILE A 222 -1.19 15.87 5.30
N VAL A 223 -1.75 16.23 4.15
CA VAL A 223 -3.08 16.85 4.03
C VAL A 223 -4.09 15.80 3.58
N ASN A 224 -5.35 15.96 3.99
CA ASN A 224 -6.46 15.15 3.50
C ASN A 224 -7.70 16.05 3.33
N GLU A 225 -7.89 16.52 2.10
CA GLU A 225 -8.93 17.48 1.70
C GLU A 225 -9.97 16.81 0.77
N ILE A 226 -9.65 15.64 0.19
CA ILE A 226 -10.55 14.90 -0.71
C ILE A 226 -11.72 14.31 0.10
N PRO A 227 -12.98 14.64 -0.22
CA PRO A 227 -14.13 14.07 0.48
C PRO A 227 -14.20 12.55 0.36
N GLY A 228 -14.43 11.85 1.47
CA GLY A 228 -14.49 10.38 1.50
C GLY A 228 -13.12 9.69 1.50
N ALA A 229 -12.03 10.44 1.37
CA ALA A 229 -10.69 9.88 1.37
C ALA A 229 -10.12 9.72 2.79
N SER A 230 -9.18 8.80 2.93
CA SER A 230 -8.43 8.55 4.16
C SER A 230 -7.02 8.05 3.85
N TYR A 231 -6.18 7.90 4.86
CA TYR A 231 -4.87 7.28 4.72
C TYR A 231 -4.54 6.46 5.96
N SER A 232 -3.72 5.43 5.80
CA SER A 232 -3.22 4.57 6.88
C SER A 232 -1.70 4.53 6.85
N LYS A 233 -1.07 4.93 7.96
CA LYS A 233 0.38 4.78 8.15
C LYS A 233 0.69 3.39 8.69
N TYR A 234 1.77 2.78 8.20
CA TYR A 234 2.24 1.52 8.76
C TYR A 234 2.91 1.72 10.12
N ARG A 235 2.62 0.83 11.07
CA ARG A 235 3.35 0.72 12.34
C ARG A 235 4.58 -0.16 12.16
N MET A 236 5.54 0.39 11.43
CA MET A 236 6.81 -0.26 11.14
C MET A 236 7.96 0.57 11.71
N LEU A 237 8.80 -0.08 12.51
CA LEU A 237 10.10 0.48 12.87
C LEU A 237 10.93 0.51 11.59
N ALA A 238 11.02 1.69 11.01
CA ALA A 238 11.85 1.96 9.86
C ALA A 238 13.30 1.58 10.18
N SER A 239 13.88 0.67 9.41
CA SER A 239 15.34 0.47 9.36
C SER A 239 16.04 1.66 8.66
N GLY A 240 15.53 2.89 8.86
CA GLY A 240 16.01 4.13 8.25
C GLY A 240 15.03 4.82 7.30
N GLU A 241 13.95 4.17 6.86
CA GLU A 241 12.98 4.74 5.90
C GLU A 241 11.54 4.50 6.36
N THR A 242 10.81 5.59 6.59
CA THR A 242 9.37 5.56 6.87
C THR A 242 8.66 5.25 5.55
N PRO A 243 7.94 4.12 5.43
CA PRO A 243 7.22 3.81 4.20
C PRO A 243 6.11 4.83 3.95
N GLU A 244 5.75 5.03 2.69
CA GLU A 244 4.59 5.86 2.39
C GLU A 244 3.30 5.25 2.98
N PRO A 245 2.34 6.09 3.41
CA PRO A 245 1.01 5.63 3.76
C PRO A 245 0.35 4.91 2.58
N ILE A 246 -0.59 4.04 2.92
CA ILE A 246 -1.64 3.65 1.97
C ILE A 246 -2.68 4.77 1.96
N TYR A 247 -2.99 5.28 0.78
CA TYR A 247 -4.03 6.27 0.56
C TYR A 247 -5.30 5.58 0.05
N MET A 248 -6.45 5.99 0.57
CA MET A 248 -7.76 5.49 0.17
C MET A 248 -8.57 6.65 -0.41
N VAL A 249 -9.06 6.51 -1.64
CA VAL A 249 -9.86 7.54 -2.33
C VAL A 249 -11.13 6.93 -2.92
N PRO A 250 -12.25 7.68 -3.03
CA PRO A 250 -13.44 7.18 -3.72
C PRO A 250 -13.13 6.65 -5.13
N ALA A 251 -13.62 5.45 -5.45
CA ALA A 251 -13.16 4.68 -6.60
C ALA A 251 -13.44 5.28 -7.99
N ASN A 252 -14.35 6.25 -8.07
CA ASN A 252 -14.76 6.90 -9.32
C ASN A 252 -14.11 8.27 -9.53
N LEU A 253 -13.06 8.60 -8.78
CA LEU A 253 -12.34 9.86 -8.97
C LEU A 253 -11.28 9.70 -10.05
N ASP A 254 -11.25 10.68 -10.95
CA ASP A 254 -10.07 10.94 -11.77
C ASP A 254 -9.05 11.67 -10.90
N LEU A 255 -7.79 11.26 -11.01
CA LEU A 255 -6.74 11.66 -10.09
C LEU A 255 -5.51 12.12 -10.85
N THR A 256 -4.94 13.23 -10.40
CA THR A 256 -3.56 13.63 -10.75
C THR A 256 -2.67 13.33 -9.56
N ILE A 257 -1.67 12.47 -9.74
CA ILE A 257 -0.73 12.07 -8.71
C ILE A 257 0.65 12.62 -9.05
N THR A 258 1.16 13.51 -8.22
CA THR A 258 2.55 13.98 -8.29
C THR A 258 3.44 12.98 -7.53
N ILE A 259 4.51 12.52 -8.17
CA ILE A 259 5.56 11.69 -7.56
C ILE A 259 6.75 12.60 -7.29
N ASP A 260 7.08 12.84 -6.02
CA ASP A 260 8.04 13.84 -5.59
C ASP A 260 9.33 13.22 -5.05
N GLY A 261 10.41 13.33 -5.83
CA GLY A 261 11.78 12.94 -5.48
C GLY A 261 12.64 14.07 -4.93
N SER A 262 12.06 15.23 -4.57
CA SER A 262 12.81 16.43 -4.20
C SER A 262 13.64 16.31 -2.92
N GLU A 263 13.20 15.47 -1.98
CA GLU A 263 13.92 15.20 -0.73
C GLU A 263 14.91 14.03 -0.82
N LEU A 264 14.98 13.34 -1.96
CA LEU A 264 15.90 12.24 -2.16
C LEU A 264 17.36 12.70 -2.19
N THR A 265 18.25 11.86 -1.66
CA THR A 265 19.70 12.09 -1.69
C THR A 265 20.43 11.23 -2.72
N GLU A 266 19.77 10.19 -3.21
CA GLU A 266 20.23 9.25 -4.22
C GLU A 266 19.03 8.75 -5.03
N GLU A 267 19.30 8.23 -6.22
CA GLU A 267 18.27 7.61 -7.05
C GLU A 267 17.71 6.36 -6.34
N THR A 268 16.40 6.16 -6.47
CA THR A 268 15.72 4.97 -5.95
C THR A 268 14.82 4.37 -7.01
N LEU A 269 14.61 3.07 -6.93
CA LEU A 269 13.51 2.43 -7.63
C LEU A 269 12.21 2.72 -6.87
N THR A 270 11.13 2.99 -7.60
CA THR A 270 9.83 3.33 -7.01
C THR A 270 8.69 2.86 -7.91
N ASP A 271 7.64 2.35 -7.27
CA ASP A 271 6.44 1.82 -7.93
C ASP A 271 5.21 2.58 -7.41
N LEU A 272 4.39 3.10 -8.31
CA LEU A 272 3.12 3.74 -8.00
C LEU A 272 1.98 2.85 -8.49
N VAL A 273 1.18 2.33 -7.56
CA VAL A 273 0.09 1.41 -7.88
C VAL A 273 -1.22 1.89 -7.28
N LEU A 274 -2.27 1.84 -8.09
CA LEU A 274 -3.66 1.98 -7.70
C LEU A 274 -4.34 0.61 -7.79
N ILE A 275 -5.00 0.18 -6.72
CA ILE A 275 -5.78 -1.06 -6.66
C ILE A 275 -7.23 -0.71 -6.37
N GLY A 276 -8.13 -1.12 -7.26
CA GLY A 276 -9.57 -1.04 -7.09
C GLY A 276 -10.22 -2.42 -7.01
N PRO A 277 -11.55 -2.50 -6.95
CA PRO A 277 -12.26 -3.78 -6.90
C PRO A 277 -12.14 -4.54 -8.22
N GLY A 278 -11.38 -5.64 -8.22
CA GLY A 278 -11.18 -6.50 -9.39
C GLY A 278 -10.20 -5.92 -10.42
N TYR A 279 -9.45 -4.86 -10.09
CA TYR A 279 -8.44 -4.32 -11.00
C TYR A 279 -7.28 -3.63 -10.30
N SER A 280 -6.14 -3.54 -10.98
CA SER A 280 -5.00 -2.71 -10.62
C SER A 280 -4.49 -1.94 -11.85
N ILE A 281 -4.00 -0.73 -11.61
CA ILE A 281 -3.36 0.12 -12.63
C ILE A 281 -2.12 0.72 -11.97
N GLY A 282 -0.99 0.76 -12.66
CA GLY A 282 0.23 1.25 -12.04
C GLY A 282 1.32 1.65 -13.01
N VAL A 283 2.33 2.31 -12.45
CA VAL A 283 3.60 2.62 -13.08
C VAL A 283 4.70 2.08 -12.17
N GLU A 284 5.38 1.04 -12.62
CA GLU A 284 6.45 0.35 -11.88
C GLU A 284 7.81 0.69 -12.49
N TYR A 285 8.86 0.43 -11.72
CA TYR A 285 10.26 0.64 -12.09
C TYR A 285 10.60 2.10 -12.45
N ILE A 286 10.02 3.06 -11.73
CA ILE A 286 10.39 4.48 -11.85
C ILE A 286 11.76 4.67 -11.19
N TYR A 287 12.74 5.17 -11.93
CA TYR A 287 14.08 5.48 -11.41
C TYR A 287 14.10 6.93 -10.93
N LEU A 288 13.49 7.16 -9.77
CA LEU A 288 13.26 8.50 -9.24
C LEU A 288 14.56 9.12 -8.73
N SER A 289 15.05 10.13 -9.45
CA SER A 289 16.28 10.86 -9.12
C SER A 289 16.07 11.99 -8.09
N PRO A 290 17.13 12.41 -7.37
CA PRO A 290 17.08 13.60 -6.52
C PRO A 290 16.60 14.86 -7.26
N GLY A 291 15.49 15.44 -6.80
CA GLY A 291 14.90 16.63 -7.41
C GLY A 291 13.95 16.36 -8.58
N GLN A 292 13.77 15.10 -8.98
CA GLN A 292 12.82 14.71 -10.03
C GLN A 292 11.38 14.80 -9.52
N VAL A 293 10.48 15.20 -10.41
CA VAL A 293 9.04 15.25 -10.17
C VAL A 293 8.35 14.75 -11.42
N ASP A 294 7.57 13.70 -11.27
CA ASP A 294 6.78 13.09 -12.35
C ASP A 294 5.29 13.16 -12.01
N ILE A 295 4.45 12.96 -13.02
CA ILE A 295 2.99 13.05 -12.86
C ILE A 295 2.34 11.81 -13.47
N ALA A 296 1.50 11.14 -12.70
CA ALA A 296 0.62 10.09 -13.18
C ALA A 296 -0.84 10.57 -13.13
N TYR A 297 -1.56 10.38 -14.21
CA TYR A 297 -2.99 10.67 -14.32
C TYR A 297 -3.75 9.36 -14.36
N PHE A 298 -4.58 9.10 -13.35
CA PHE A 298 -5.42 7.91 -13.28
C PHE A 298 -6.86 8.28 -13.61
N TYR A 299 -7.48 7.50 -14.49
CA TYR A 299 -8.89 7.61 -14.86
C TYR A 299 -9.53 6.22 -14.65
N PRO A 300 -9.79 5.82 -13.40
CA PRO A 300 -10.14 4.44 -13.09
C PRO A 300 -11.47 3.99 -13.70
N ALA A 301 -12.42 4.92 -13.88
CA ALA A 301 -13.71 4.62 -14.52
C ALA A 301 -13.58 4.31 -16.02
N ASP A 302 -12.53 4.81 -16.65
CA ASP A 302 -12.20 4.55 -18.05
C ASP A 302 -11.08 3.52 -18.20
N GLU A 303 -10.58 2.91 -17.09
CA GLU A 303 -9.46 1.96 -17.10
C GLU A 303 -8.21 2.51 -17.83
N MET A 304 -7.90 3.80 -17.60
CA MET A 304 -6.83 4.51 -18.29
C MET A 304 -5.82 5.12 -17.31
N ILE A 305 -4.56 5.11 -17.72
CA ILE A 305 -3.46 5.83 -17.06
C ILE A 305 -2.64 6.62 -18.08
N ALA A 306 -2.17 7.79 -17.68
CA ALA A 306 -1.11 8.49 -18.39
C ALA A 306 0.05 8.78 -17.44
N TYR A 307 1.28 8.53 -17.87
CA TYR A 307 2.50 8.84 -17.13
C TYR A 307 3.29 9.93 -17.85
N GLU A 308 3.59 11.02 -17.15
CA GLU A 308 4.34 12.17 -17.63
C GLU A 308 5.66 12.30 -16.86
N THR A 309 6.76 12.30 -17.60
CA THR A 309 8.11 12.51 -17.06
C THR A 309 8.92 13.43 -17.96
N THR A 310 9.94 14.08 -17.40
CA THR A 310 10.94 14.84 -18.17
C THR A 310 12.30 14.14 -18.23
N SER A 311 12.42 12.98 -17.58
CA SER A 311 13.64 12.21 -17.44
C SER A 311 13.83 11.23 -18.58
N ASP A 312 15.08 10.81 -18.79
CA ASP A 312 15.43 9.67 -19.64
C ASP A 312 15.20 8.38 -18.83
N GLU A 313 13.94 7.99 -18.65
CA GLU A 313 13.54 6.79 -17.91
C GLU A 313 12.50 5.99 -18.67
N SER A 314 12.39 4.71 -18.35
CA SER A 314 11.51 3.76 -19.04
C SER A 314 10.77 2.88 -18.04
N PRO A 315 9.77 3.43 -17.33
CA PRO A 315 8.97 2.64 -16.40
C PRO A 315 8.06 1.65 -17.15
N SER A 316 7.55 0.67 -16.40
CA SER A 316 6.50 -0.24 -16.83
C SER A 316 5.13 0.34 -16.49
N ILE A 317 4.23 0.42 -17.47
CA ILE A 317 2.80 0.62 -17.20
C ILE A 317 2.14 -0.75 -17.06
N ILE A 318 1.46 -0.96 -15.94
CA ILE A 318 0.81 -2.25 -15.63
C ILE A 318 -0.70 -2.11 -15.52
N PHE A 319 -1.39 -3.19 -15.90
CA PHE A 319 -2.80 -3.41 -15.61
C PHE A 319 -3.02 -4.82 -15.09
N GLY A 320 -3.87 -4.98 -14.08
CA GLY A 320 -4.43 -6.26 -13.68
C GLY A 320 -5.95 -6.18 -13.72
N VAL A 321 -6.63 -7.17 -14.27
CA VAL A 321 -8.11 -7.24 -14.26
C VAL A 321 -8.60 -8.66 -13.96
N GLU A 322 -9.58 -8.74 -13.07
CA GLU A 322 -10.34 -9.95 -12.74
C GLU A 322 -11.55 -10.03 -13.67
N ASN A 323 -11.72 -11.15 -14.40
CA ASN A 323 -12.93 -11.39 -15.20
C ASN A 323 -13.53 -12.77 -14.90
N PRO A 324 -14.82 -13.00 -15.22
CA PRO A 324 -15.49 -14.27 -14.90
C PRO A 324 -14.85 -15.54 -15.48
N ASP A 325 -14.14 -15.44 -16.61
CA ASP A 325 -13.59 -16.59 -17.34
C ASP A 325 -12.05 -16.70 -17.20
N ALA A 326 -11.34 -15.58 -17.05
CA ALA A 326 -9.89 -15.52 -16.93
C ALA A 326 -9.44 -14.15 -16.40
N ASP A 327 -8.41 -14.13 -15.57
CA ASP A 327 -7.75 -12.90 -15.13
C ASP A 327 -6.62 -12.55 -16.09
N TYR A 328 -6.32 -11.26 -16.19
CA TYR A 328 -5.29 -10.77 -17.10
C TYR A 328 -4.34 -9.81 -16.39
N TYR A 329 -3.05 -9.98 -16.63
CA TYR A 329 -2.00 -9.03 -16.25
C TYR A 329 -1.31 -8.53 -17.52
N PHE A 330 -1.18 -7.22 -17.66
CA PHE A 330 -0.52 -6.55 -18.77
C PHE A 330 0.65 -5.75 -18.23
N GLU A 331 1.78 -5.80 -18.92
CA GLU A 331 2.93 -4.95 -18.67
C GLU A 331 3.45 -4.38 -19.99
N VAL A 332 3.50 -3.06 -20.06
CA VAL A 332 4.04 -2.30 -21.19
C VAL A 332 5.22 -1.52 -20.69
N TYR A 333 6.43 -1.85 -21.12
CA TYR A 333 7.63 -1.19 -20.59
C TYR A 333 8.55 -0.70 -21.70
N GLY A 334 9.04 0.53 -21.50
CA GLY A 334 10.04 1.11 -22.40
C GLY A 334 11.41 0.45 -22.20
N VAL A 335 12.21 0.41 -23.26
CA VAL A 335 13.58 -0.13 -23.23
C VAL A 335 14.62 0.98 -23.41
N ASP A 336 14.28 2.05 -24.13
CA ASP A 336 15.21 3.13 -24.48
C ASP A 336 14.49 4.49 -24.66
N MET A 337 13.64 4.88 -23.71
CA MET A 337 12.98 6.19 -23.77
C MET A 337 13.96 7.33 -23.44
N VAL A 338 14.04 8.33 -24.32
CA VAL A 338 14.92 9.49 -24.17
C VAL A 338 14.12 10.77 -24.27
N GLY A 339 14.30 11.69 -23.34
CA GLY A 339 13.69 13.02 -23.34
C GLY A 339 12.32 13.10 -22.67
N GLY A 340 11.85 12.01 -22.06
CA GLY A 340 10.56 11.92 -21.39
C GLY A 340 9.36 12.08 -22.34
N GLY A 341 8.29 12.71 -21.85
CA GLY A 341 7.03 12.87 -22.56
C GLY A 341 5.87 12.25 -21.79
N ILE A 342 4.77 11.98 -22.49
CA ILE A 342 3.59 11.33 -21.93
C ILE A 342 3.31 10.03 -22.68
N ILE A 343 3.24 8.92 -21.94
CA ILE A 343 2.66 7.67 -22.43
C ILE A 343 1.29 7.52 -21.81
N THR A 344 0.29 7.22 -22.63
CA THR A 344 -1.05 6.89 -22.16
C THR A 344 -1.35 5.44 -22.51
N ALA A 345 -1.89 4.68 -21.58
CA ALA A 345 -2.39 3.35 -21.82
C ALA A 345 -3.85 3.26 -21.36
N TRP A 346 -4.68 2.59 -22.15
CA TRP A 346 -6.10 2.45 -21.92
C TRP A 346 -6.49 1.00 -22.15
N LEU A 347 -6.92 0.32 -21.08
CA LEU A 347 -7.50 -1.00 -21.14
C LEU A 347 -9.02 -0.85 -21.28
N ASP A 348 -9.63 -1.30 -22.36
CA ASP A 348 -11.08 -1.45 -22.46
C ASP A 348 -11.40 -2.91 -22.17
N SER A 349 -11.49 -3.26 -20.87
CA SER A 349 -11.72 -4.65 -20.46
C SER A 349 -13.04 -5.23 -21.01
N ALA A 350 -14.03 -4.36 -21.23
CA ALA A 350 -15.33 -4.74 -21.76
C ALA A 350 -15.30 -5.06 -23.26
N ALA A 351 -14.46 -4.35 -24.03
CA ALA A 351 -14.22 -4.64 -25.45
C ALA A 351 -13.16 -5.73 -25.66
N GLY A 352 -12.27 -5.93 -24.69
CA GLY A 352 -11.14 -6.85 -24.81
C GLY A 352 -9.95 -6.26 -25.57
N ASP A 353 -9.76 -4.94 -25.43
CA ASP A 353 -8.75 -4.16 -26.14
C ASP A 353 -7.82 -3.45 -25.15
N LEU A 354 -6.52 -3.38 -25.47
CA LEU A 354 -5.58 -2.47 -24.84
C LEU A 354 -5.02 -1.52 -25.91
N LEU A 355 -5.05 -0.22 -25.62
CA LEU A 355 -4.49 0.84 -26.45
C LEU A 355 -3.30 1.49 -25.75
N ILE A 356 -2.17 1.61 -26.45
CA ILE A 356 -1.02 2.42 -26.00
C ILE A 356 -0.91 3.61 -26.95
N ASN A 357 -0.83 4.82 -26.39
CA ASN A 357 -0.74 6.07 -27.11
C ASN A 357 0.52 6.85 -26.72
N THR A 358 1.31 7.18 -27.76
CA THR A 358 2.60 7.88 -27.65
C THR A 358 2.59 9.23 -28.38
N GLU A 359 1.42 9.85 -28.59
CA GLU A 359 1.25 11.15 -29.26
C GLU A 359 2.12 12.26 -28.64
N LYS A 360 2.40 12.16 -27.35
CA LYS A 360 3.17 13.16 -26.60
C LYS A 360 4.52 12.62 -26.10
N LEU A 361 5.02 11.56 -26.71
CA LEU A 361 6.38 11.07 -26.45
C LEU A 361 7.40 12.04 -27.05
N ASN A 362 8.48 12.32 -26.33
CA ASN A 362 9.59 13.06 -26.92
C ASN A 362 10.52 12.06 -27.61
N GLY A 363 10.52 12.00 -28.94
CA GLY A 363 11.47 11.17 -29.70
C GLY A 363 10.98 9.76 -30.07
N GLU A 364 11.93 8.86 -30.32
CA GLU A 364 11.71 7.45 -30.68
C GLU A 364 12.10 6.58 -29.47
N GLY A 365 11.30 5.56 -29.19
CA GLY A 365 11.59 4.57 -28.14
C GLY A 365 11.25 3.15 -28.61
N PHE A 366 11.79 2.17 -27.90
CA PHE A 366 11.41 0.77 -28.05
C PHE A 366 10.60 0.34 -26.84
N PHE A 367 9.58 -0.48 -27.09
CA PHE A 367 8.69 -0.99 -26.07
C PHE A 367 8.60 -2.50 -26.15
N ASN A 368 8.50 -3.11 -24.99
CA ASN A 368 8.17 -4.50 -24.84
C ASN A 368 6.77 -4.62 -24.25
N PHE A 369 6.09 -5.68 -24.63
CA PHE A 369 4.75 -6.01 -24.15
C PHE A 369 4.77 -7.41 -23.57
N TYR A 370 4.16 -7.55 -22.39
CA TYR A 370 3.94 -8.82 -21.74
C TYR A 370 2.47 -8.93 -21.30
N LEU A 371 1.87 -10.09 -21.54
CA LEU A 371 0.53 -10.44 -21.08
C LEU A 371 0.56 -11.81 -20.42
N THR A 372 -0.01 -11.90 -19.23
CA THR A 372 -0.37 -13.17 -18.60
C THR A 372 -1.87 -13.33 -18.59
N ARG A 373 -2.36 -14.46 -19.11
CA ARG A 373 -3.76 -14.90 -18.93
C ARG A 373 -3.79 -16.02 -17.90
N ILE A 374 -4.64 -15.88 -16.90
CA ILE A 374 -4.72 -16.79 -15.75
C ILE A 374 -6.13 -17.36 -15.65
N THR A 375 -6.26 -18.67 -15.52
CA THR A 375 -7.53 -19.34 -15.18
C THR A 375 -7.33 -20.25 -13.97
N ASP A 376 -8.40 -20.92 -13.52
CA ASP A 376 -8.33 -21.93 -12.45
C ASP A 376 -7.32 -23.07 -12.72
N ASP A 377 -7.06 -23.39 -14.00
CA ASP A 377 -6.33 -24.59 -14.40
C ASP A 377 -4.98 -24.31 -15.08
N LEU A 378 -4.76 -23.10 -15.59
CA LEU A 378 -3.61 -22.76 -16.45
C LEU A 378 -3.22 -21.28 -16.39
N GLU A 379 -1.97 -21.03 -16.77
CA GLU A 379 -1.35 -19.72 -16.93
C GLU A 379 -0.65 -19.69 -18.30
N GLU A 380 -0.96 -18.68 -19.12
CA GLU A 380 -0.46 -18.51 -20.49
C GLU A 380 0.23 -17.15 -20.61
N GLU A 381 1.37 -17.11 -21.30
CA GLU A 381 2.21 -15.92 -21.36
C GLU A 381 2.44 -15.51 -22.81
N PHE A 382 2.23 -14.24 -23.13
CA PHE A 382 2.45 -13.66 -24.44
C PHE A 382 3.47 -12.54 -24.33
N TYR A 383 4.41 -12.51 -25.27
CA TYR A 383 5.52 -11.55 -25.22
C TYR A 383 5.88 -11.01 -26.60
N ALA A 384 5.99 -9.69 -26.70
CA ALA A 384 6.51 -9.00 -27.88
C ALA A 384 7.65 -8.05 -27.47
N GLU A 385 8.72 -8.05 -28.24
CA GLU A 385 9.92 -7.24 -28.00
C GLU A 385 10.18 -6.26 -29.14
N ASP A 386 10.96 -5.22 -28.82
CA ASP A 386 11.55 -4.31 -29.79
C ASP A 386 10.49 -3.61 -30.67
N ILE A 387 9.31 -3.32 -30.11
CA ILE A 387 8.25 -2.56 -30.79
C ILE A 387 8.71 -1.10 -30.86
N SER A 388 9.09 -0.63 -32.05
CA SER A 388 9.50 0.76 -32.28
C SER A 388 8.27 1.66 -32.25
N LEU A 389 8.24 2.61 -31.32
CA LEU A 389 7.21 3.64 -31.25
C LEU A 389 7.84 5.01 -31.47
N THR A 390 7.29 5.75 -32.43
CA THR A 390 7.62 7.16 -32.66
C THR A 390 6.53 8.07 -32.09
N GLU A 391 6.86 9.33 -31.82
CA GLU A 391 5.86 10.37 -31.52
C GLU A 391 4.65 10.27 -32.48
N GLY A 392 3.45 10.11 -31.92
CA GLY A 392 2.21 9.97 -32.69
C GLY A 392 1.72 8.53 -32.89
N ALA A 393 2.52 7.52 -32.54
CA ALA A 393 2.15 6.12 -32.76
C ALA A 393 1.08 5.63 -31.77
N LEU A 394 0.24 4.71 -32.25
CA LEU A 394 -0.78 4.00 -31.49
C LEU A 394 -0.57 2.49 -31.62
N VAL A 395 -0.66 1.77 -30.50
CA VAL A 395 -0.61 0.31 -30.48
C VAL A 395 -1.95 -0.22 -30.01
N TYR A 396 -2.52 -1.13 -30.77
CA TYR A 396 -3.79 -1.80 -30.49
C TYR A 396 -3.53 -3.28 -30.21
N VAL A 397 -3.99 -3.76 -29.06
CA VAL A 397 -3.86 -5.15 -28.63
C VAL A 397 -5.25 -5.70 -28.38
N ASN A 398 -5.76 -6.54 -29.29
CA ASN A 398 -7.05 -7.20 -29.08
C ASN A 398 -6.81 -8.55 -28.41
N TYR A 399 -6.76 -8.54 -27.08
CA TYR A 399 -6.40 -9.73 -26.32
C TYR A 399 -7.56 -10.71 -26.17
N ALA A 400 -8.81 -10.25 -26.33
CA ALA A 400 -9.99 -11.12 -26.23
C ALA A 400 -10.26 -11.96 -27.49
N GLU A 401 -9.69 -11.63 -28.65
CA GLU A 401 -9.77 -12.47 -29.85
C GLU A 401 -9.00 -13.79 -29.71
N TRP A 402 -8.00 -13.82 -28.83
CA TRP A 402 -7.24 -15.02 -28.53
C TRP A 402 -8.01 -15.94 -27.56
N SER A 403 -8.08 -17.23 -27.89
CA SER A 403 -8.68 -18.26 -27.03
C SER A 403 -8.15 -19.65 -27.39
N ASP A 404 -8.37 -20.65 -26.54
CA ASP A 404 -8.07 -22.07 -26.86
C ASP A 404 -8.74 -22.53 -28.18
N ALA A 405 -9.85 -21.90 -28.56
CA ALA A 405 -10.58 -22.19 -29.79
C ALA A 405 -10.01 -21.47 -31.03
N ASN A 406 -9.19 -20.44 -30.82
CA ASN A 406 -8.54 -19.62 -31.82
C ASN A 406 -7.05 -19.41 -31.46
N PRO A 407 -6.21 -20.44 -31.59
CA PRO A 407 -4.82 -20.41 -31.15
C PRO A 407 -3.88 -19.72 -32.16
N ASP A 408 -4.42 -18.93 -33.09
CA ASP A 408 -3.67 -18.32 -34.19
C ASP A 408 -2.79 -17.12 -33.72
N GLY A 409 -2.51 -17.03 -32.42
CA GLY A 409 -1.72 -15.99 -31.76
C GLY A 409 -2.51 -14.72 -31.42
N LEU A 410 -1.99 -13.93 -30.49
CA LEU A 410 -2.56 -12.65 -30.08
C LEU A 410 -2.15 -11.57 -31.08
N TYR A 411 -3.12 -10.78 -31.54
CA TYR A 411 -2.92 -9.77 -32.56
C TYR A 411 -2.56 -8.40 -31.99
N PHE A 412 -1.52 -7.79 -32.56
CA PHE A 412 -1.05 -6.44 -32.28
C PHE A 412 -1.04 -5.65 -33.57
N GLY A 413 -1.71 -4.51 -33.60
CA GLY A 413 -1.61 -3.54 -34.68
C GLY A 413 -0.88 -2.28 -34.21
N VAL A 414 0.10 -1.82 -34.99
CA VAL A 414 0.79 -0.55 -34.76
C VAL A 414 0.43 0.41 -35.89
N ASP A 415 -0.17 1.53 -35.54
CA ASP A 415 -0.34 2.70 -36.39
C ASP A 415 0.81 3.65 -36.06
N LEU A 416 1.83 3.71 -36.92
CA LEU A 416 3.07 4.44 -36.63
C LEU A 416 2.88 5.95 -36.70
N ASN A 417 1.79 6.42 -37.30
CA ASN A 417 1.61 7.83 -37.66
C ASN A 417 0.30 8.45 -37.12
N GLY A 418 -0.55 7.66 -36.48
CA GLY A 418 -1.79 8.08 -35.85
C GLY A 418 -2.91 8.43 -36.83
N ASP A 419 -2.86 7.96 -38.09
CA ASP A 419 -3.90 8.25 -39.09
C ASP A 419 -5.10 7.28 -39.06
N GLY A 420 -5.02 6.26 -38.21
CA GLY A 420 -6.04 5.23 -38.03
C GLY A 420 -5.91 4.04 -39.00
N GLU A 421 -4.86 3.98 -39.82
CA GLU A 421 -4.50 2.78 -40.59
C GLU A 421 -3.35 2.03 -39.89
N ILE A 422 -3.46 0.70 -39.77
CA ILE A 422 -2.40 -0.13 -39.19
C ILE A 422 -1.26 -0.26 -40.20
N ASP A 423 -0.07 0.17 -39.80
CA ASP A 423 1.16 0.12 -40.58
C ASP A 423 1.92 -1.21 -40.39
N GLU A 424 1.96 -1.71 -39.15
CA GLU A 424 2.64 -2.95 -38.78
C GLU A 424 1.74 -3.88 -37.97
N GLU A 425 1.85 -5.18 -38.22
CA GLU A 425 1.07 -6.22 -37.53
C GLU A 425 2.01 -7.25 -36.93
N TYR A 426 1.76 -7.63 -35.67
CA TYR A 426 2.45 -8.71 -35.00
C TYR A 426 1.44 -9.75 -34.52
N VAL A 427 1.83 -11.01 -34.62
CA VAL A 427 1.09 -12.15 -34.09
C VAL A 427 2.00 -12.83 -33.09
N VAL A 428 1.58 -12.85 -31.83
CA VAL A 428 2.38 -13.39 -30.71
C VAL A 428 1.78 -14.72 -30.27
N ASP A 429 2.58 -15.76 -30.34
CA ASP A 429 2.21 -17.09 -29.82
C ASP A 429 2.46 -17.16 -28.30
N ASP A 430 1.78 -18.08 -27.63
CA ASP A 430 2.07 -18.44 -26.24
C ASP A 430 3.54 -18.89 -26.10
N ALA A 431 4.22 -18.37 -25.08
CA ALA A 431 5.65 -18.55 -24.84
C ALA A 431 6.02 -19.95 -24.28
N GLN A 432 5.05 -20.82 -23.99
CA GLN A 432 5.25 -22.15 -23.38
C GLN A 432 5.57 -23.31 -24.36
#